data_AF-A0A8H6S3C2-F1
#
_entry.id   AF-A0A8H6S3C2-F1
#
_cell.length_a   1.000
_cell.length_b   1.000
_cell.length_c   1.000
_cell.angle_alpha   90.00
_cell.angle_beta   90.00
_cell.angle_gamma   90.00
#
_symmetry.space_group_name_H-M   'P 1'
#
loop_
_entity.id
_entity.type
_entity.pdbx_description
1 polymer ?
#
loop_
_entity_poly.entity_id
_entity_poly.type
_entity_poly.pdbx_seq_one_letter_code
_entity_poly.pdbx_strand_id
1 'polypeptide(L)'
;MSSNSRVASTLYSQELQPYSPASPYGAIEEDKLNTHLTSPLPIKRQTRSRNPPGVGVYRSISWILGFHEKYSLFNCFIWGGALVGYSLARSVTMNPSKLPGLLVPGEWFWFQAPMYKINLLIHIYLTTFGGLTAALQFLPAIRRHNVLLHRLNGYGVLFCLIVGNICGAIVGRRSFGGELNAQSAYYILGIMVVYSGVLGIYNVKKDTRRHRKWMLRMVAYFAAVITARLISLAAKVIVTDIGTYFSVWRCDEVLNLLTDAVARERDFPQCVAAGVDPQSVWVTVHASTREGTLYAASSVRAVIGMALWIATLIHMAGVECYIILTEPANQVRLGYALEPNEDSNGPY
;
A
#
# COMPACT_ATOMS: atom_id res chain seq x y z
N MET A 1 -1.29 -49.31 41.37
CA MET A 1 -0.10 -49.38 40.48
C MET A 1 -0.07 -48.10 39.67
N SER A 2 0.50 -46.99 40.16
CA SER A 2 1.93 -46.63 40.22
C SER A 2 2.68 -46.90 38.90
N SER A 3 2.92 -45.86 38.12
CA SER A 3 4.28 -45.36 37.87
C SER A 3 4.27 -43.95 37.28
N ASN A 4 4.98 -43.05 37.97
CA ASN A 4 5.33 -41.69 37.59
C ASN A 4 6.28 -41.64 36.38
N SER A 5 6.25 -40.52 35.65
CA SER A 5 7.46 -39.71 35.42
C SER A 5 7.11 -38.26 35.11
N ARG A 6 7.45 -37.36 36.05
CA ARG A 6 7.55 -35.90 35.90
C ARG A 6 8.96 -35.53 35.44
N VAL A 7 9.07 -34.51 34.58
CA VAL A 7 10.24 -33.63 34.42
C VAL A 7 9.64 -32.21 34.21
N ALA A 8 9.50 -31.40 35.27
CA ALA A 8 10.37 -30.27 35.67
C ALA A 8 10.55 -29.23 34.53
N SER A 9 9.84 -28.08 34.52
CA SER A 9 10.06 -26.83 35.30
C SER A 9 11.43 -26.20 34.99
N THR A 10 11.61 -24.96 34.54
CA THR A 10 11.24 -23.66 35.13
C THR A 10 11.92 -22.59 34.25
N LEU A 11 11.29 -21.44 33.98
CA LEU A 11 11.91 -20.10 33.82
C LEU A 11 10.87 -19.16 33.19
N TYR A 12 10.12 -18.45 34.05
CA TYR A 12 9.62 -17.06 33.90
C TYR A 12 8.44 -16.86 34.86
N SER A 13 8.74 -16.83 36.15
CA SER A 13 7.89 -16.26 37.17
C SER A 13 8.75 -15.27 37.94
N GLN A 14 8.86 -14.05 37.40
CA GLN A 14 9.22 -12.90 38.21
C GLN A 14 7.90 -12.30 38.70
N GLU A 15 7.59 -12.59 39.96
CA GLU A 15 6.53 -11.92 40.70
C GLU A 15 6.83 -10.41 40.75
N LEU A 16 5.90 -9.60 40.24
CA LEU A 16 5.89 -8.16 40.44
C LEU A 16 5.55 -7.88 41.90
N GLN A 17 6.51 -7.37 42.67
CA GLN A 17 6.22 -6.80 43.99
C GLN A 17 5.50 -5.44 43.85
N PRO A 18 4.43 -5.18 44.63
CA PRO A 18 3.73 -3.90 44.61
C PRO A 18 4.52 -2.83 45.39
N TYR A 19 4.64 -1.65 44.77
CA TYR A 19 5.29 -0.46 45.33
C TYR A 19 4.42 0.22 46.40
N SER A 20 5.02 0.53 47.57
CA SER A 20 4.39 1.27 48.67
C SER A 20 5.10 2.62 48.90
N PRO A 21 4.38 3.77 48.97
CA PRO A 21 4.99 5.08 49.12
C PRO A 21 4.88 5.59 50.58
N ALA A 22 5.95 5.57 51.37
CA ALA A 22 6.07 6.39 52.59
C ALA A 22 7.50 6.43 53.18
N SER A 23 8.00 7.68 53.34
CA SER A 23 8.85 8.18 54.45
C SER A 23 10.39 7.99 54.43
N PRO A 24 11.16 8.84 55.19
CA PRO A 24 12.12 9.79 54.61
C PRO A 24 13.53 9.72 55.23
N TYR A 25 14.45 10.54 54.70
CA TYR A 25 15.70 11.06 55.30
C TYR A 25 16.39 10.31 56.47
N GLY A 26 17.61 9.82 56.19
CA GLY A 26 18.80 10.09 57.02
C GLY A 26 19.17 9.10 58.11
N ALA A 27 20.30 8.39 57.93
CA ALA A 27 21.31 8.20 58.97
C ALA A 27 22.62 7.74 58.33
N ILE A 28 23.68 8.48 58.66
CA ILE A 28 25.06 8.26 58.30
C ILE A 28 25.60 7.21 59.27
N GLU A 29 26.29 6.17 58.78
CA GLU A 29 27.14 5.32 59.61
C GLU A 29 28.57 5.47 59.10
N GLU A 30 29.29 6.40 59.73
CA GLU A 30 30.74 6.40 59.77
C GLU A 30 31.19 5.19 60.60
N ASP A 31 32.03 4.34 60.03
CA ASP A 31 33.33 3.97 60.61
C ASP A 31 33.81 2.63 60.02
N LYS A 32 34.84 2.71 59.18
CA LYS A 32 35.96 1.74 59.10
C LYS A 32 36.99 2.21 58.08
N LEU A 33 37.91 3.00 58.62
CA LEU A 33 39.35 2.79 58.54
C LEU A 33 40.01 2.68 57.15
N ASN A 34 40.62 3.79 56.77
CA ASN A 34 41.66 3.92 55.76
C ASN A 34 42.78 2.88 55.89
N THR A 35 43.03 2.10 54.84
CA THR A 35 44.38 1.90 54.26
C THR A 35 44.30 1.04 53.00
N HIS A 36 44.41 1.67 51.82
CA HIS A 36 45.29 1.21 50.75
C HIS A 36 45.33 2.27 49.64
N LEU A 37 46.56 2.72 49.36
CA LEU A 37 46.92 3.71 48.37
C LEU A 37 46.60 3.26 46.93
N THR A 38 46.20 4.25 46.13
CA THR A 38 46.52 4.48 44.71
C THR A 38 45.98 3.54 43.63
N SER A 39 44.91 3.99 42.96
CA SER A 39 44.84 4.04 41.50
C SER A 39 43.81 5.11 41.08
N PRO A 40 44.13 6.08 40.20
CA PRO A 40 43.12 6.98 39.65
C PRO A 40 42.16 6.17 38.79
N LEU A 41 40.87 6.18 39.14
CA LEU A 41 39.82 5.63 38.29
C LEU A 41 39.90 6.31 36.90
N PRO A 42 39.82 5.56 35.80
CA PRO A 42 39.87 6.15 34.48
C PRO A 42 38.63 7.03 34.27
N ILE A 43 38.86 8.31 33.99
CA ILE A 43 37.82 9.22 33.49
C ILE A 43 37.26 8.58 32.22
N LYS A 44 36.06 8.02 32.30
CA LYS A 44 35.33 7.45 31.17
C LYS A 44 34.96 8.61 30.25
N ARG A 45 35.86 8.91 29.30
CA ARG A 45 35.63 9.91 28.25
C ARG A 45 34.34 9.50 27.53
N GLN A 46 33.28 10.29 27.70
CA GLN A 46 32.04 10.13 26.93
C GLN A 46 32.43 10.23 25.45
N THR A 47 32.56 9.09 24.79
CA THR A 47 32.63 9.02 23.34
C THR A 47 31.30 9.53 22.82
N ARG A 48 31.28 10.79 22.38
CA ARG A 48 30.16 11.41 21.69
C ARG A 48 29.85 10.53 20.48
N SER A 49 28.84 9.66 20.62
CA SER A 49 28.35 8.81 19.55
C SER A 49 28.07 9.70 18.34
N ARG A 50 28.94 9.59 17.34
CA ARG A 50 28.83 10.36 16.10
C ARG A 50 27.64 9.75 15.37
N ASN A 51 26.48 10.39 15.51
CA ASN A 51 25.27 9.92 14.85
C ASN A 51 25.54 9.74 13.36
N PRO A 52 25.08 8.63 12.74
CA PRO A 52 25.30 8.42 11.32
C PRO A 52 24.72 9.59 10.50
N PRO A 53 25.32 9.91 9.34
CA PRO A 53 24.86 11.00 8.50
C PRO A 53 23.37 10.82 8.18
N GLY A 54 22.58 11.89 8.32
CA GLY A 54 21.13 11.88 8.09
C GLY A 54 20.26 11.74 9.34
N VAL A 55 20.79 11.28 10.49
CA VAL A 55 20.00 11.17 11.73
C VAL A 55 19.51 12.52 12.24
N GLY A 56 20.29 13.59 12.06
CA GLY A 56 19.89 14.96 12.43
C GLY A 56 18.73 15.47 11.57
N VAL A 57 18.82 15.29 10.24
CA VAL A 57 17.75 15.64 9.28
C VAL A 57 16.49 14.81 9.56
N TYR A 58 16.65 13.51 9.79
CA TYR A 58 15.58 12.60 10.19
C TYR A 58 14.88 13.07 11.47
N ARG A 59 15.65 13.44 12.51
CA ARG A 59 15.08 13.90 13.79
C ARG A 59 14.34 15.23 13.63
N SER A 60 14.86 16.16 12.83
CA SER A 60 14.23 17.45 12.56
C SER A 60 12.93 17.30 11.75
N ILE A 61 12.94 16.52 10.66
CA ILE A 61 11.74 16.27 9.84
C ILE A 61 10.69 15.49 10.65
N SER A 62 11.11 14.46 11.40
CA SER A 62 10.23 13.70 12.28
C SER A 62 9.58 14.60 13.33
N TRP A 63 10.33 15.53 13.94
CA TRP A 63 9.80 16.46 14.94
C TRP A 63 8.83 17.48 14.34
N ILE A 64 9.15 18.09 13.19
CA ILE A 64 8.28 19.05 12.48
C ILE A 64 6.96 18.41 12.04
N LEU A 65 7.02 17.20 11.49
CA LEU A 65 5.83 16.48 11.05
C LEU A 65 5.08 15.81 12.21
N GLY A 66 5.67 15.81 13.42
CA GLY A 66 5.04 15.31 14.64
C GLY A 66 5.15 13.81 14.87
N PHE A 67 6.03 13.13 14.13
CA PHE A 67 6.35 11.72 14.35
C PHE A 67 7.31 11.58 15.54
N HIS A 68 6.87 10.88 16.59
CA HIS A 68 7.73 10.50 17.72
C HIS A 68 8.29 9.08 17.57
N GLU A 69 7.71 8.25 16.70
CA GLU A 69 8.10 6.85 16.50
C GLU A 69 8.63 6.58 15.10
N LYS A 70 9.69 5.78 15.02
CA LYS A 70 10.38 5.46 13.76
C LYS A 70 9.47 4.76 12.74
N TYR A 71 8.56 3.90 13.23
CA TYR A 71 7.62 3.13 12.41
C TYR A 71 6.54 3.99 11.76
N SER A 72 6.21 5.14 12.35
CA SER A 72 5.15 6.02 11.84
C SER A 72 5.65 6.89 10.67
N LEU A 73 6.89 7.35 10.74
CA LEU A 73 7.54 8.06 9.62
C LEU A 73 7.83 7.12 8.45
N PHE A 74 8.28 5.88 8.71
CA PHE A 74 8.46 4.86 7.67
C PHE A 74 7.15 4.58 6.94
N ASN A 75 6.04 4.45 7.67
CA ASN A 75 4.71 4.27 7.10
C ASN A 75 4.27 5.49 6.25
N CYS A 76 4.52 6.71 6.73
CA CYS A 76 4.25 7.92 5.97
C CYS A 76 5.06 7.98 4.67
N PHE A 77 6.31 7.54 4.68
CA PHE A 77 7.16 7.53 3.49
C PHE A 77 6.74 6.44 2.49
N ILE A 78 6.56 5.21 2.96
CA ILE A 78 6.20 4.07 2.10
C ILE A 78 4.82 4.26 1.50
N TRP A 79 3.80 4.56 2.31
CA TRP A 79 2.42 4.64 1.83
C TRP A 79 2.07 6.04 1.32
N GLY A 80 2.30 7.06 2.15
CA GLY A 80 2.02 8.44 1.79
C GLY A 80 2.93 8.95 0.67
N GLY A 81 4.23 8.68 0.76
CA GLY A 81 5.21 9.05 -0.26
C GLY A 81 4.99 8.33 -1.58
N ALA A 82 4.73 7.01 -1.58
CA ALA A 82 4.42 6.29 -2.81
C ALA A 82 3.14 6.80 -3.48
N LEU A 83 2.09 7.11 -2.71
CA LEU A 83 0.86 7.70 -3.25
C LEU A 83 1.11 9.06 -3.88
N VAL A 84 1.85 9.95 -3.21
CA VAL A 84 2.19 11.27 -3.76
C VAL A 84 3.03 11.12 -5.02
N GLY A 85 4.08 10.30 -4.98
CA GLY A 85 4.95 10.05 -6.12
C GLY A 85 4.18 9.49 -7.32
N TYR A 86 3.30 8.52 -7.10
CA TYR A 86 2.47 7.94 -8.14
C TYR A 86 1.46 8.95 -8.69
N SER A 87 0.74 9.69 -7.83
CA SER A 87 -0.20 10.73 -8.27
C SER A 87 0.50 11.81 -9.08
N LEU A 88 1.68 12.28 -8.66
CA LEU A 88 2.46 13.25 -9.44
C LEU A 88 2.90 12.67 -10.78
N ALA A 89 3.43 11.44 -10.80
CA ALA A 89 3.85 10.77 -12.03
C ALA A 89 2.68 10.56 -13.01
N ARG A 90 1.46 10.35 -12.50
CA ARG A 90 0.25 10.14 -13.32
C ARG A 90 -0.52 11.43 -13.63
N SER A 91 -0.19 12.57 -13.02
CA SER A 91 -0.85 13.85 -13.29
C SER A 91 -0.87 14.24 -14.78
N VAL A 92 0.13 13.82 -15.55
CA VAL A 92 0.18 14.02 -17.02
C VAL A 92 -1.02 13.41 -17.77
N THR A 93 -1.68 12.40 -17.20
CA THR A 93 -2.87 11.75 -17.78
C THR A 93 -4.15 12.56 -17.57
N MET A 94 -4.12 13.61 -16.75
CA MET A 94 -5.24 14.53 -16.58
C MET A 94 -5.43 15.42 -17.82
N ASN A 95 -4.44 15.53 -18.71
CA ASN A 95 -4.61 16.25 -19.99
C ASN A 95 -5.33 15.34 -21.01
N PRO A 96 -6.58 15.64 -21.41
CA PRO A 96 -7.35 14.78 -22.30
C PRO A 96 -6.72 14.57 -23.68
N SER A 97 -5.92 15.53 -24.16
CA SER A 97 -5.23 15.44 -25.45
C SER A 97 -4.05 14.48 -25.42
N LYS A 98 -3.39 14.33 -24.26
CA LYS A 98 -2.25 13.41 -24.07
C LYS A 98 -2.68 12.01 -23.63
N LEU A 99 -3.85 11.89 -23.00
CA LEU A 99 -4.37 10.66 -22.45
C LEU A 99 -4.30 9.46 -23.41
N PRO A 100 -4.72 9.56 -24.69
CA PRO A 100 -4.70 8.41 -25.60
C PRO A 100 -3.31 7.78 -25.79
N GLY A 101 -2.25 8.61 -25.84
CA GLY A 101 -0.87 8.16 -26.01
C GLY A 101 -0.19 7.66 -24.72
N LEU A 102 -0.83 7.84 -23.56
CA LEU A 102 -0.30 7.44 -22.25
C LEU A 102 -0.95 6.16 -21.69
N LEU A 103 -1.97 5.66 -22.37
CA LEU A 103 -2.64 4.38 -22.07
C LEU A 103 -1.89 3.22 -22.72
N VAL A 104 -2.20 2.00 -22.31
CA VAL A 104 -1.67 0.82 -23.02
C VAL A 104 -2.26 0.83 -24.43
N PRO A 105 -1.47 0.59 -25.49
CA PRO A 105 -1.99 0.56 -26.85
C PRO A 105 -3.19 -0.39 -26.94
N GLY A 106 -4.28 0.06 -27.56
CA GLY A 106 -5.53 -0.69 -27.68
C GLY A 106 -6.59 -0.33 -26.65
N GLU A 107 -6.22 0.21 -25.48
CA GLU A 107 -7.24 0.62 -24.50
C GLU A 107 -8.11 1.77 -25.01
N TRP A 108 -7.51 2.69 -25.76
CA TRP A 108 -8.23 3.85 -26.31
C TRP A 108 -9.34 3.43 -27.29
N PHE A 109 -9.21 2.28 -27.98
CA PHE A 109 -10.27 1.74 -28.84
C PHE A 109 -11.61 1.64 -28.09
N TRP A 110 -11.59 1.13 -26.87
CA TRP A 110 -12.78 1.03 -26.02
C TRP A 110 -13.12 2.35 -25.32
N PHE A 111 -12.11 3.10 -24.90
CA PHE A 111 -12.30 4.30 -24.08
C PHE A 111 -12.72 5.55 -24.86
N GLN A 112 -12.82 5.47 -26.18
CA GLN A 112 -13.45 6.50 -27.00
C GLN A 112 -14.96 6.61 -26.76
N ALA A 113 -15.63 5.51 -26.39
CA ALA A 113 -17.07 5.53 -26.17
C ALA A 113 -17.44 6.43 -24.96
N PRO A 114 -18.53 7.22 -25.04
CA PRO A 114 -18.82 8.28 -24.06
C PRO A 114 -18.84 7.80 -22.60
N MET A 115 -19.44 6.62 -22.35
CA MET A 115 -19.53 6.03 -21.02
C MET A 115 -18.13 5.80 -20.43
N TYR A 116 -17.22 5.15 -21.15
CA TYR A 116 -15.87 4.86 -20.67
C TYR A 116 -15.02 6.12 -20.60
N LYS A 117 -15.14 7.02 -21.57
CA LYS A 117 -14.38 8.27 -21.61
C LYS A 117 -14.62 9.15 -20.38
N ILE A 118 -15.90 9.38 -20.05
CA ILE A 118 -16.28 10.22 -18.92
C ILE A 118 -15.82 9.58 -17.61
N ASN A 119 -16.08 8.27 -17.43
CA ASN A 119 -15.68 7.57 -16.21
C ASN A 119 -14.16 7.49 -16.06
N LEU A 120 -13.40 7.31 -17.15
CA LEU A 120 -11.94 7.31 -17.11
C LEU A 120 -11.39 8.66 -16.66
N LEU A 121 -11.95 9.77 -17.16
CA LEU A 121 -11.54 11.11 -16.73
C LEU A 121 -11.87 11.34 -15.25
N ILE A 122 -13.11 11.05 -14.81
CA ILE A 122 -13.49 11.22 -13.40
C ILE A 122 -12.59 10.37 -12.50
N HIS A 123 -12.34 9.11 -12.87
CA HIS A 123 -11.42 8.23 -12.16
C HIS A 123 -10.03 8.87 -12.02
N ILE A 124 -9.39 9.26 -13.14
CA ILE A 124 -8.04 9.83 -13.14
C ILE A 124 -7.97 11.07 -12.26
N TYR A 125 -8.90 12.01 -12.40
CA TYR A 125 -8.88 13.26 -11.65
C TYR A 125 -9.06 13.02 -10.15
N LEU A 126 -10.07 12.24 -9.76
CA LEU A 126 -10.37 12.00 -8.35
C LEU A 126 -9.31 11.13 -7.67
N THR A 127 -8.77 10.10 -8.32
CA THR A 127 -7.71 9.28 -7.71
C THR A 127 -6.40 10.05 -7.61
N THR A 128 -6.09 10.91 -8.57
CA THR A 128 -4.87 11.73 -8.51
C THR A 128 -4.97 12.74 -7.38
N PHE A 129 -6.06 13.53 -7.34
CA PHE A 129 -6.30 14.53 -6.30
C PHE A 129 -6.46 13.89 -4.91
N GLY A 130 -7.23 12.82 -4.81
CA GLY A 130 -7.41 12.03 -3.59
C GLY A 130 -6.10 11.44 -3.07
N GLY A 131 -5.25 10.90 -3.95
CA GLY A 131 -3.93 10.37 -3.57
C GLY A 131 -2.98 11.44 -3.02
N LEU A 132 -2.98 12.64 -3.61
CA LEU A 132 -2.17 13.76 -3.10
C LEU A 132 -2.65 14.24 -1.72
N THR A 133 -3.96 14.40 -1.55
CA THR A 133 -4.56 14.90 -0.30
C THR A 133 -4.58 13.84 0.81
N ALA A 134 -4.52 12.54 0.45
CA ALA A 134 -4.39 11.44 1.40
C ALA A 134 -3.08 11.50 2.20
N ALA A 135 -2.00 12.06 1.65
CA ALA A 135 -0.74 12.21 2.39
C ALA A 135 -0.90 13.06 3.67
N LEU A 136 -1.79 14.05 3.64
CA LEU A 136 -2.10 14.89 4.81
C LEU A 136 -2.77 14.09 5.94
N GLN A 137 -3.43 12.97 5.63
CA GLN A 137 -4.03 12.08 6.63
C GLN A 137 -2.98 11.37 7.48
N PHE A 138 -1.77 11.19 6.96
CA PHE A 138 -0.69 10.53 7.68
C PHE A 138 0.07 11.44 8.63
N LEU A 139 -0.11 12.77 8.55
CA LEU A 139 0.64 13.75 9.34
C LEU A 139 0.08 13.87 10.77
N PRO A 140 0.79 13.39 11.81
CA PRO A 140 0.31 13.47 13.19
C PRO A 140 0.16 14.91 13.68
N ALA A 141 0.95 15.85 13.16
CA ALA A 141 0.83 17.28 13.46
C ALA A 141 -0.57 17.81 13.15
N ILE A 142 -1.12 17.50 11.98
CA ILE A 142 -2.47 17.95 11.59
C ILE A 142 -3.50 17.38 12.55
N ARG A 143 -3.41 16.08 12.87
CA ARG A 143 -4.34 15.43 13.80
C ARG A 143 -4.27 16.00 15.22
N ARG A 144 -3.08 16.37 15.72
CA ARG A 144 -2.90 16.87 17.09
C ARG A 144 -3.28 18.34 17.25
N HIS A 145 -3.01 19.16 16.23
CA HIS A 145 -3.21 20.62 16.32
C HIS A 145 -4.50 21.11 15.64
N ASN A 146 -5.01 20.40 14.63
CA ASN A 146 -6.21 20.80 13.89
C ASN A 146 -7.05 19.58 13.46
N VAL A 147 -7.78 19.03 14.43
CA VAL A 147 -8.67 17.86 14.21
C VAL A 147 -9.77 18.16 13.20
N LEU A 148 -10.27 19.39 13.12
CA LEU A 148 -11.29 19.78 12.14
C LEU A 148 -10.76 19.62 10.71
N LEU A 149 -9.54 20.12 10.45
CA LEU A 149 -8.88 19.96 9.15
C LEU A 149 -8.66 18.48 8.81
N HIS A 150 -8.21 17.67 9.77
CA HIS A 150 -8.05 16.22 9.57
C HIS A 150 -9.38 15.57 9.13
N ARG A 151 -10.49 15.90 9.80
CA ARG A 151 -11.82 15.37 9.49
C ARG A 151 -12.33 15.82 8.12
N LEU A 152 -12.27 17.12 7.82
CA LEU A 152 -12.73 17.67 6.54
C LEU A 152 -11.92 17.10 5.36
N ASN A 153 -10.59 17.06 5.49
CA ASN A 153 -9.74 16.43 4.49
C ASN A 153 -10.06 14.92 4.37
N GLY A 154 -10.39 14.25 5.48
CA GLY A 154 -10.68 12.82 5.51
C GLY A 154 -11.95 12.50 4.71
N TYR A 155 -13.00 13.28 4.90
CA TYR A 155 -14.23 13.16 4.11
C TYR A 155 -13.99 13.46 2.63
N GLY A 156 -13.17 14.48 2.31
CA GLY A 156 -12.81 14.81 0.94
C GLY A 156 -12.03 13.68 0.24
N VAL A 157 -11.03 13.11 0.91
CA VAL A 157 -10.26 11.95 0.42
C VAL A 157 -11.17 10.74 0.20
N LEU A 158 -12.05 10.45 1.16
CA LEU A 158 -12.98 9.34 1.05
C LEU A 158 -13.98 9.52 -0.10
N PHE A 159 -14.52 10.72 -0.30
CA PHE A 159 -15.38 11.04 -1.43
C PHE A 159 -14.66 10.77 -2.76
N CYS A 160 -13.42 11.29 -2.90
CA CYS A 160 -12.61 11.07 -4.09
C CYS A 160 -12.34 9.58 -4.35
N LEU A 161 -12.04 8.81 -3.30
CA LEU A 161 -11.78 7.38 -3.38
C LEU A 161 -13.03 6.59 -3.78
N ILE A 162 -14.20 6.87 -3.19
CA ILE A 162 -15.45 6.15 -3.48
C ILE A 162 -15.88 6.40 -4.92
N VAL A 163 -16.00 7.67 -5.32
CA VAL A 163 -16.44 8.01 -6.68
C VAL A 163 -15.39 7.56 -7.70
N GLY A 164 -14.10 7.77 -7.40
CA GLY A 164 -13.00 7.28 -8.22
C GLY A 164 -13.02 5.77 -8.40
N ASN A 165 -13.31 4.99 -7.35
CA ASN A 165 -13.44 3.53 -7.44
C ASN A 165 -14.64 3.11 -8.28
N ILE A 166 -15.80 3.76 -8.15
CA ILE A 166 -16.99 3.43 -8.95
C ILE A 166 -16.71 3.66 -10.44
N CYS A 167 -16.18 4.83 -10.79
CA CYS A 167 -15.78 5.14 -12.16
C CYS A 167 -14.69 4.19 -12.67
N GLY A 168 -13.72 3.86 -11.82
CA GLY A 168 -12.68 2.87 -12.11
C GLY A 168 -13.23 1.47 -12.38
N ALA A 169 -14.25 1.04 -11.63
CA ALA A 169 -14.90 -0.26 -11.83
C ALA A 169 -15.64 -0.34 -13.17
N ILE A 170 -16.31 0.75 -13.58
CA ILE A 170 -16.95 0.84 -14.90
C ILE A 170 -15.92 0.68 -16.02
N VAL A 171 -14.79 1.40 -15.92
CA VAL A 171 -13.69 1.34 -16.89
C VAL A 171 -12.98 -0.02 -16.86
N GLY A 172 -12.84 -0.61 -15.67
CA GLY A 172 -12.18 -1.89 -15.42
C GLY A 172 -12.74 -3.06 -16.21
N ARG A 173 -14.01 -2.98 -16.64
CA ARG A 173 -14.64 -3.97 -17.53
C ARG A 173 -13.88 -4.15 -18.86
N ARG A 174 -13.23 -3.10 -19.34
CA ARG A 174 -12.50 -3.09 -20.63
C ARG A 174 -11.01 -2.78 -20.50
N SER A 175 -10.54 -2.36 -19.33
CA SER A 175 -9.12 -2.17 -19.05
C SER A 175 -8.34 -3.44 -19.38
N PHE A 176 -7.19 -3.28 -20.05
CA PHE A 176 -6.34 -4.39 -20.47
C PHE A 176 -7.10 -5.53 -21.18
N GLY A 177 -7.91 -5.19 -22.17
CA GLY A 177 -8.67 -6.18 -22.95
C GLY A 177 -9.89 -6.77 -22.25
N GLY A 178 -10.16 -6.38 -21.00
CA GLY A 178 -11.27 -6.92 -20.22
C GLY A 178 -11.09 -8.40 -19.88
N GLU A 179 -9.85 -8.86 -19.65
CA GLU A 179 -9.63 -10.23 -19.19
C GLU A 179 -10.24 -10.45 -17.79
N LEU A 180 -10.87 -11.61 -17.58
CA LEU A 180 -11.52 -11.94 -16.31
C LEU A 180 -10.55 -11.95 -15.13
N ASN A 181 -9.27 -12.29 -15.37
CA ASN A 181 -8.23 -12.24 -14.36
C ASN A 181 -7.98 -10.81 -13.87
N ALA A 182 -7.86 -9.84 -14.79
CA ALA A 182 -7.71 -8.43 -14.43
C ALA A 182 -8.98 -7.87 -13.78
N GLN A 183 -10.16 -8.15 -14.35
CA GLN A 183 -11.44 -7.71 -13.82
C GLN A 183 -11.67 -8.18 -12.38
N SER A 184 -11.46 -9.48 -12.12
CA SER A 184 -11.65 -10.06 -10.77
C SER A 184 -10.73 -9.41 -9.75
N ALA A 185 -9.44 -9.23 -10.08
CA ALA A 185 -8.50 -8.57 -9.19
C ALA A 185 -8.91 -7.11 -8.89
N TYR A 186 -9.31 -6.34 -9.91
CA TYR A 186 -9.76 -4.97 -9.75
C TYR A 186 -11.02 -4.84 -8.90
N TYR A 187 -12.03 -5.67 -9.16
CA TYR A 187 -13.30 -5.61 -8.43
C TYR A 187 -13.14 -6.01 -6.98
N ILE A 188 -12.36 -7.05 -6.70
CA ILE A 188 -12.07 -7.46 -5.33
C ILE A 188 -11.29 -6.36 -4.60
N LEU A 189 -10.29 -5.75 -5.24
CA LEU A 189 -9.56 -4.64 -4.66
C LEU A 189 -10.48 -3.45 -4.34
N GLY A 190 -11.38 -3.11 -5.26
CA GLY A 190 -12.39 -2.07 -5.06
C GLY A 190 -13.28 -2.36 -3.85
N ILE A 191 -13.78 -3.60 -3.73
CA ILE A 191 -14.59 -4.04 -2.59
C ILE A 191 -13.80 -3.92 -1.28
N MET A 192 -12.55 -4.39 -1.24
CA MET A 192 -11.69 -4.31 -0.05
C MET A 192 -11.48 -2.86 0.42
N VAL A 193 -11.25 -1.93 -0.53
CA VAL A 193 -11.10 -0.49 -0.24
C VAL A 193 -12.40 0.08 0.31
N VAL A 194 -13.54 -0.16 -0.35
CA VAL A 194 -14.85 0.35 0.10
C VAL A 194 -15.23 -0.22 1.47
N TYR A 195 -15.07 -1.52 1.67
CA TYR A 195 -15.35 -2.20 2.93
C TYR A 195 -14.52 -1.60 4.09
N SER A 196 -13.22 -1.40 3.86
CA SER A 196 -12.33 -0.78 4.85
C SER A 196 -12.72 0.68 5.13
N GLY A 197 -13.14 1.41 4.10
CA GLY A 197 -13.67 2.77 4.23
C GLY A 197 -14.92 2.83 5.12
N VAL A 198 -15.91 1.98 4.84
CA VAL A 198 -17.16 1.89 5.61
C VAL A 198 -16.90 1.58 7.08
N LEU A 199 -16.07 0.57 7.36
CA LEU A 199 -15.73 0.22 8.74
C LEU A 199 -14.90 1.31 9.44
N GLY A 200 -14.06 2.02 8.69
CA GLY A 200 -13.37 3.20 9.21
C GLY A 200 -14.35 4.30 9.65
N ILE A 201 -15.31 4.67 8.81
CA ILE A 201 -16.33 5.67 9.15
C ILE A 201 -17.17 5.21 10.34
N TYR A 202 -17.62 3.96 10.32
CA TYR A 202 -18.44 3.38 11.40
C TYR A 202 -17.76 3.50 12.76
N ASN A 203 -16.45 3.31 12.81
CA ASN A 203 -15.67 3.38 14.05
C ASN A 203 -15.17 4.80 14.39
N VAL A 204 -15.31 5.81 13.52
CA VAL A 204 -14.70 7.15 13.73
C VAL A 204 -15.14 7.84 15.03
N LYS A 205 -16.38 7.60 15.46
CA LYS A 205 -16.92 8.11 16.73
C LYS A 205 -16.96 7.06 17.85
N LYS A 206 -16.81 5.78 17.53
CA LYS A 206 -16.95 4.66 18.49
C LYS A 206 -15.61 4.25 19.09
N ASP A 207 -14.65 4.00 18.21
CA ASP A 207 -13.31 3.57 18.58
C ASP A 207 -12.32 4.10 17.54
N THR A 208 -11.62 5.16 17.91
CA THR A 208 -10.67 5.84 17.03
C THR A 208 -9.46 4.96 16.68
N ARG A 209 -9.16 3.91 17.46
CA ARG A 209 -8.09 2.96 17.15
C ARG A 209 -8.55 1.96 16.11
N ARG A 210 -9.77 1.42 16.22
CA ARG A 210 -10.37 0.60 15.14
C ARG A 210 -10.48 1.41 13.85
N HIS A 211 -10.93 2.67 13.94
CA HIS A 211 -10.92 3.59 12.81
C HIS A 211 -9.54 3.68 12.16
N ARG A 212 -8.47 3.93 12.94
CA ARG A 212 -7.10 3.97 12.43
C ARG A 212 -6.70 2.67 11.72
N LYS A 213 -6.96 1.50 12.33
CA LYS A 213 -6.62 0.20 11.72
C LYS A 213 -7.33 0.01 10.38
N TRP A 214 -8.60 0.36 10.27
CA TRP A 214 -9.35 0.29 9.01
C TRP A 214 -8.87 1.30 7.96
N MET A 215 -8.48 2.51 8.35
CA MET A 215 -7.91 3.48 7.40
C MET A 215 -6.53 3.06 6.88
N LEU A 216 -5.72 2.38 7.70
CA LEU A 216 -4.45 1.79 7.25
C LEU A 216 -4.68 0.70 6.20
N ARG A 217 -5.62 -0.23 6.45
CA ARG A 217 -6.03 -1.25 5.47
C ARG A 217 -6.49 -0.63 4.15
N MET A 218 -7.37 0.38 4.24
CA MET A 218 -7.88 1.08 3.06
C MET A 218 -6.75 1.66 2.20
N VAL A 219 -5.80 2.37 2.82
CA VAL A 219 -4.68 2.95 2.07
C VAL A 219 -3.73 1.87 1.53
N ALA A 220 -3.47 0.81 2.30
CA ALA A 220 -2.66 -0.30 1.83
C ALA A 220 -3.26 -0.92 0.56
N TYR A 221 -4.53 -1.30 0.61
CA TYR A 221 -5.23 -1.86 -0.55
C TYR A 221 -5.24 -0.89 -1.74
N PHE A 222 -5.47 0.40 -1.49
CA PHE A 222 -5.44 1.37 -2.57
C PHE A 222 -4.07 1.50 -3.24
N ALA A 223 -2.98 1.38 -2.48
CA ALA A 223 -1.62 1.42 -3.01
C ALA A 223 -1.18 0.12 -3.71
N ALA A 224 -1.95 -0.97 -3.63
CA ALA A 224 -1.64 -2.22 -4.33
C ALA A 224 -1.51 -2.04 -5.84
N VAL A 225 -2.27 -1.12 -6.45
CA VAL A 225 -2.17 -0.82 -7.89
C VAL A 225 -0.79 -0.28 -8.28
N ILE A 226 -0.10 0.43 -7.37
CA ILE A 226 1.26 0.95 -7.62
C ILE A 226 2.24 -0.22 -7.71
N THR A 227 2.17 -1.14 -6.74
CA THR A 227 2.99 -2.35 -6.74
C THR A 227 2.68 -3.25 -7.94
N ALA A 228 1.41 -3.39 -8.32
CA ALA A 228 1.01 -4.16 -9.49
C ALA A 228 1.64 -3.62 -10.78
N ARG A 229 1.78 -2.29 -10.92
CA ARG A 229 2.49 -1.69 -12.06
C ARG A 229 3.97 -2.05 -12.07
N LEU A 230 4.64 -2.01 -10.92
CA LEU A 230 6.06 -2.40 -10.81
C LEU A 230 6.26 -3.87 -11.16
N ILE A 231 5.39 -4.76 -10.65
CA ILE A 231 5.41 -6.19 -10.98
C ILE A 231 5.16 -6.38 -12.48
N SER A 232 4.17 -5.69 -13.06
CA SER A 232 3.86 -5.78 -14.49
C SER A 232 5.02 -5.34 -15.39
N LEU A 233 5.81 -4.32 -14.98
CA LEU A 233 7.00 -3.90 -15.72
C LEU A 233 8.07 -4.99 -15.81
N ALA A 234 8.27 -5.76 -14.75
CA ALA A 234 9.18 -6.90 -14.75
C ALA A 234 8.57 -8.10 -15.49
N ALA A 235 7.32 -8.44 -15.18
CA ALA A 235 6.63 -9.61 -15.72
C ALA A 235 6.52 -9.59 -17.24
N LYS A 236 6.24 -8.42 -17.86
CA LYS A 236 6.14 -8.32 -19.32
C LYS A 236 7.45 -8.66 -20.03
N VAL A 237 8.60 -8.38 -19.41
CA VAL A 237 9.93 -8.74 -19.96
C VAL A 237 10.15 -10.25 -19.82
N ILE A 238 9.83 -10.80 -18.64
CA ILE A 238 9.96 -12.24 -18.38
C ILE A 238 9.12 -13.06 -19.37
N VAL A 239 7.84 -12.71 -19.57
CA VAL A 239 6.98 -13.46 -20.52
C VAL A 239 7.45 -13.32 -21.97
N THR A 240 8.06 -12.18 -22.32
CA THR A 240 8.68 -11.96 -23.63
C THR A 240 9.88 -12.88 -23.82
N ASP A 241 10.70 -13.05 -22.79
CA ASP A 241 11.88 -13.92 -22.84
C ASP A 241 11.51 -15.41 -22.91
N ILE A 242 10.40 -15.80 -22.26
CA ILE A 242 9.86 -17.17 -22.34
C ILE A 242 9.26 -17.43 -23.73
N GLY A 243 8.57 -16.48 -24.33
CA GLY A 243 8.08 -16.55 -25.72
C GLY A 243 6.89 -17.50 -25.95
N THR A 244 6.23 -17.98 -24.90
CA THR A 244 5.09 -18.92 -25.01
C THR A 244 3.78 -18.36 -24.45
N TYR A 245 3.74 -17.06 -24.13
CA TYR A 245 2.55 -16.42 -23.58
C TYR A 245 1.78 -15.67 -24.66
N PHE A 246 0.45 -15.72 -24.57
CA PHE A 246 -0.47 -15.06 -25.50
C PHE A 246 -1.60 -14.42 -24.72
N SER A 247 -2.19 -13.37 -25.28
CA SER A 247 -3.47 -12.82 -24.80
C SER A 247 -4.50 -12.84 -25.92
N VAL A 248 -5.78 -12.83 -25.54
CA VAL A 248 -6.91 -12.89 -26.48
C VAL A 248 -7.33 -11.47 -26.88
N TRP A 249 -7.53 -11.27 -28.18
CA TRP A 249 -7.87 -9.99 -28.79
C TRP A 249 -9.01 -10.16 -29.79
N ARG A 250 -9.86 -9.13 -29.91
CA ARG A 250 -10.86 -9.07 -30.97
C ARG A 250 -10.22 -8.57 -32.26
N CYS A 251 -10.68 -9.08 -33.41
CA CYS A 251 -10.05 -8.74 -34.69
C CYS A 251 -10.10 -7.24 -35.00
N ASP A 252 -11.18 -6.54 -34.69
CA ASP A 252 -11.25 -5.09 -34.86
C ASP A 252 -10.24 -4.31 -33.98
N GLU A 253 -9.95 -4.77 -32.76
CA GLU A 253 -8.87 -4.20 -31.92
C GLU A 253 -7.50 -4.38 -32.58
N VAL A 254 -7.25 -5.58 -33.12
CA VAL A 254 -6.01 -5.92 -33.84
C VAL A 254 -5.87 -5.03 -35.07
N LEU A 255 -6.91 -4.93 -35.89
CA LEU A 255 -6.90 -4.10 -37.10
C LEU A 255 -6.76 -2.61 -36.76
N ASN A 256 -7.30 -2.15 -35.64
CA ASN A 256 -7.12 -0.76 -35.19
C ASN A 256 -5.66 -0.45 -34.79
N LEU A 257 -4.91 -1.43 -34.29
CA LEU A 257 -3.52 -1.22 -33.83
C LEU A 257 -2.45 -1.57 -34.88
N LEU A 258 -2.63 -2.68 -35.59
CA LEU A 258 -1.73 -3.11 -36.64
C LEU A 258 -2.23 -2.48 -37.93
N THR A 259 -1.58 -1.44 -38.43
CA THR A 259 -2.05 -0.69 -39.62
C THR A 259 -1.51 -1.23 -40.95
N ASP A 260 -0.42 -1.99 -40.91
CA ASP A 260 0.21 -2.58 -42.09
C ASP A 260 -0.65 -3.73 -42.66
N ALA A 261 -1.10 -3.56 -43.91
CA ALA A 261 -1.95 -4.52 -44.61
C ALA A 261 -1.25 -5.87 -44.82
N VAL A 262 0.05 -5.87 -45.13
CA VAL A 262 0.81 -7.12 -45.36
C VAL A 262 0.98 -7.87 -44.05
N ALA A 263 1.28 -7.16 -42.96
CA ALA A 263 1.39 -7.77 -41.64
C ALA A 263 0.04 -8.32 -41.15
N ARG A 264 -1.08 -7.63 -41.41
CA ARG A 264 -2.42 -8.12 -41.07
C ARG A 264 -2.75 -9.44 -41.75
N GLU A 265 -2.50 -9.55 -43.05
CA GLU A 265 -2.80 -10.76 -43.82
C GLU A 265 -1.87 -11.92 -43.44
N ARG A 266 -0.59 -11.64 -43.18
CA ARG A 266 0.40 -12.64 -42.76
C ARG A 266 0.14 -13.16 -41.33
N ASP A 267 -0.06 -12.26 -40.37
CA ASP A 267 -0.09 -12.60 -38.94
C ASP A 267 -1.52 -12.95 -38.46
N PHE A 268 -2.54 -12.34 -39.07
CA PHE A 268 -3.94 -12.49 -38.66
C PHE A 268 -4.88 -12.66 -39.88
N PRO A 269 -4.66 -13.66 -40.76
CA PRO A 269 -5.49 -13.88 -41.95
C PRO A 269 -6.98 -14.02 -41.63
N GLN A 270 -7.32 -14.61 -40.47
CA GLN A 270 -8.69 -14.76 -39.98
C GLN A 270 -9.40 -13.44 -39.67
N CYS A 271 -8.67 -12.33 -39.48
CA CYS A 271 -9.25 -11.01 -39.24
C CYS A 271 -9.58 -10.24 -40.53
N VAL A 272 -8.99 -10.65 -41.67
CA VAL A 272 -9.15 -9.98 -42.97
C VAL A 272 -9.80 -10.87 -44.03
N ALA A 273 -10.14 -12.10 -43.68
CA ALA A 273 -10.80 -13.05 -44.58
C ALA A 273 -12.14 -12.49 -45.10
N ALA A 274 -12.42 -12.77 -46.39
CA ALA A 274 -13.62 -12.28 -47.04
C ALA A 274 -14.90 -12.77 -46.34
N GLY A 275 -15.83 -11.85 -46.09
CA GLY A 275 -17.12 -12.15 -45.45
C GLY A 275 -17.08 -12.31 -43.92
N VAL A 276 -15.93 -12.11 -43.28
CA VAL A 276 -15.80 -12.13 -41.82
C VAL A 276 -16.11 -10.76 -41.22
N ASP A 277 -16.93 -10.74 -40.16
CA ASP A 277 -17.11 -9.55 -39.32
C ASP A 277 -16.02 -9.51 -38.23
N PRO A 278 -15.09 -8.53 -38.26
CA PRO A 278 -14.02 -8.39 -37.27
C PRO A 278 -14.49 -8.18 -35.82
N GLN A 279 -15.77 -7.84 -35.61
CA GLN A 279 -16.35 -7.69 -34.27
C GLN A 279 -16.77 -9.03 -33.65
N SER A 280 -16.88 -10.08 -34.45
CA SER A 280 -17.33 -11.41 -34.02
C SER A 280 -16.19 -12.41 -33.81
N VAL A 281 -15.00 -12.10 -34.34
CA VAL A 281 -13.84 -12.99 -34.33
C VAL A 281 -12.80 -12.58 -33.29
N TRP A 282 -12.27 -13.59 -32.61
CA TRP A 282 -11.23 -13.45 -31.59
C TRP A 282 -10.00 -14.23 -31.99
N VAL A 283 -8.83 -13.67 -31.69
CA VAL A 283 -7.52 -14.20 -32.06
C VAL A 283 -6.56 -14.10 -30.87
N THR A 284 -5.56 -14.97 -30.86
CA THR A 284 -4.48 -14.91 -29.89
C THR A 284 -3.33 -14.06 -30.42
N VAL A 285 -2.82 -13.14 -29.61
CA VAL A 285 -1.68 -12.28 -29.94
C VAL A 285 -0.53 -12.61 -29.00
N HIS A 286 0.66 -12.83 -29.56
CA HIS A 286 1.85 -13.14 -28.77
C HIS A 286 2.20 -12.01 -27.79
N ALA A 287 2.57 -12.36 -26.57
CA ALA A 287 2.87 -11.44 -25.48
C ALA A 287 4.35 -11.06 -25.48
N SER A 288 4.74 -10.10 -26.33
CA SER A 288 6.15 -9.74 -26.54
C SER A 288 6.39 -8.24 -26.60
N THR A 289 7.33 -7.72 -25.81
CA THR A 289 7.76 -6.31 -25.89
C THR A 289 8.71 -6.03 -27.07
N ARG A 290 9.08 -7.03 -27.87
CA ARG A 290 10.09 -6.92 -28.94
C ARG A 290 9.51 -6.87 -30.36
N GLU A 291 8.21 -7.16 -30.51
CA GLU A 291 7.57 -7.39 -31.82
C GLU A 291 6.68 -6.23 -32.31
N GLY A 292 6.70 -5.09 -31.62
CA GLY A 292 5.93 -3.89 -31.99
C GLY A 292 4.79 -3.57 -31.02
N THR A 293 3.95 -2.60 -31.39
CA THR A 293 2.97 -1.99 -30.47
C THR A 293 1.86 -2.94 -30.03
N LEU A 294 1.31 -3.72 -30.96
CA LEU A 294 0.26 -4.72 -30.69
C LEU A 294 0.74 -5.79 -29.70
N TYR A 295 1.90 -6.38 -29.98
CA TYR A 295 2.51 -7.43 -29.15
C TYR A 295 2.96 -6.88 -27.79
N ALA A 296 3.49 -5.65 -27.74
CA ALA A 296 3.85 -5.00 -26.49
C ALA A 296 2.61 -4.75 -25.62
N ALA A 297 1.48 -4.35 -26.21
CA ALA A 297 0.22 -4.25 -25.49
C ALA A 297 -0.28 -5.62 -25.01
N SER A 298 -0.14 -6.66 -25.83
CA SER A 298 -0.47 -8.05 -25.47
C SER A 298 0.34 -8.51 -24.24
N SER A 299 1.64 -8.17 -24.16
CA SER A 299 2.46 -8.50 -22.99
C SER A 299 1.96 -7.87 -21.69
N VAL A 300 1.47 -6.62 -21.73
CA VAL A 300 0.90 -5.96 -20.55
C VAL A 300 -0.44 -6.59 -20.19
N ARG A 301 -1.28 -6.86 -21.20
CA ARG A 301 -2.57 -7.53 -21.06
C ARG A 301 -2.45 -8.87 -20.34
N ALA A 302 -1.51 -9.72 -20.79
CA ALA A 302 -1.29 -11.05 -20.24
C ALA A 302 -0.86 -11.06 -18.75
N VAL A 303 -0.09 -10.04 -18.30
CA VAL A 303 0.54 -10.08 -16.97
C VAL A 303 -0.20 -9.27 -15.90
N ILE A 304 -1.00 -8.28 -16.28
CA ILE A 304 -1.52 -7.28 -15.32
C ILE A 304 -2.47 -7.88 -14.28
N GLY A 305 -3.31 -8.85 -14.66
CA GLY A 305 -4.23 -9.50 -13.72
C GLY A 305 -3.49 -10.26 -12.62
N MET A 306 -2.49 -11.06 -13.00
CA MET A 306 -1.61 -11.75 -12.06
C MET A 306 -0.81 -10.76 -11.20
N ALA A 307 -0.30 -9.67 -11.79
CA ALA A 307 0.41 -8.64 -11.05
C ALA A 307 -0.47 -7.95 -9.99
N LEU A 308 -1.74 -7.70 -10.30
CA LEU A 308 -2.72 -7.15 -9.34
C LEU A 308 -2.99 -8.12 -8.20
N TRP A 309 -3.19 -9.41 -8.50
CA TRP A 309 -3.41 -10.42 -7.45
C TRP A 309 -2.23 -10.53 -6.49
N ILE A 310 -1.01 -10.65 -7.03
CA ILE A 310 0.21 -10.72 -6.21
C ILE A 310 0.34 -9.45 -5.36
N ALA A 311 0.14 -8.27 -5.96
CA ALA A 311 0.20 -7.02 -5.22
C ALA A 311 -0.85 -6.95 -4.11
N THR A 312 -2.10 -7.34 -4.38
CA THR A 312 -3.16 -7.38 -3.37
C THR A 312 -2.78 -8.26 -2.18
N LEU A 313 -2.23 -9.46 -2.44
CA LEU A 313 -1.79 -10.37 -1.37
C LEU A 313 -0.63 -9.79 -0.55
N ILE A 314 0.37 -9.19 -1.20
CA ILE A 314 1.49 -8.53 -0.52
C ILE A 314 0.98 -7.43 0.41
N HIS A 315 0.03 -6.63 -0.06
CA HIS A 315 -0.51 -5.49 0.69
C HIS A 315 -1.43 -5.95 1.82
N MET A 316 -2.21 -7.02 1.61
CA MET A 316 -3.02 -7.66 2.64
C MET A 316 -2.18 -8.23 3.77
N ALA A 317 -1.15 -9.02 3.47
CA ALA A 317 -0.25 -9.53 4.50
C ALA A 317 0.56 -8.39 5.15
N GLY A 318 1.08 -7.47 4.34
CA GLY A 318 1.94 -6.37 4.79
C GLY A 318 1.25 -5.43 5.77
N VAL A 319 -0.03 -5.10 5.55
CA VAL A 319 -0.76 -4.21 6.46
C VAL A 319 -1.08 -4.88 7.79
N GLU A 320 -1.42 -6.17 7.80
CA GLU A 320 -1.65 -6.90 9.05
C GLU A 320 -0.36 -7.06 9.86
N CYS A 321 0.75 -7.44 9.21
CA CYS A 321 2.06 -7.46 9.84
C CYS A 321 2.41 -6.11 10.44
N TYR A 322 2.17 -5.01 9.72
CA TYR A 322 2.41 -3.66 10.21
C TYR A 322 1.55 -3.33 11.44
N ILE A 323 0.25 -3.65 11.40
CA ILE A 323 -0.66 -3.39 12.52
C ILE A 323 -0.19 -4.16 13.76
N ILE A 324 0.07 -5.46 13.63
CA ILE A 324 0.52 -6.32 14.74
C ILE A 324 1.83 -5.80 15.36
N LEU A 325 2.84 -5.52 14.52
CA LEU A 325 4.15 -5.06 14.99
C LEU A 325 4.12 -3.67 15.63
N THR A 326 3.14 -2.84 15.28
CA THR A 326 3.02 -1.47 15.83
C THR A 326 1.99 -1.36 16.95
N GLU A 327 1.23 -2.43 17.24
CA GLU A 327 0.18 -2.41 18.25
C GLU A 327 0.68 -2.10 19.66
N PRO A 328 1.76 -2.73 20.19
CA PRO A 328 2.24 -2.48 21.55
C PRO A 328 2.70 -1.04 21.77
N ALA A 329 3.39 -0.46 20.77
CA ALA A 329 3.86 0.92 20.81
C ALA A 329 2.70 1.94 20.78
N ASN A 330 1.55 1.54 20.24
CA ASN A 330 0.32 2.35 20.28
C ASN A 330 -0.51 2.14 21.56
N GLN A 331 -0.20 1.12 22.37
CA GLN A 331 -0.84 0.86 23.67
C GLN A 331 -0.14 1.53 24.85
N VAL A 332 1.18 1.78 24.77
CA VAL A 332 1.96 2.39 25.86
C VAL A 332 2.62 3.67 25.38
N ARG A 333 2.39 4.80 26.08
CA ARG A 333 3.07 6.07 25.78
C ARG A 333 3.77 6.59 27.02
N LEU A 334 5.10 6.80 26.91
CA LEU A 334 5.94 7.31 28.00
C LEU A 334 5.90 6.45 29.28
N GLY A 335 5.78 5.13 29.15
CA GLY A 335 5.71 4.21 30.29
C GLY A 335 4.32 4.08 30.94
N TYR A 336 3.31 4.78 30.42
CA TYR A 336 1.92 4.64 30.85
C TYR A 336 1.13 3.82 29.84
N ALA A 337 0.41 2.80 30.33
CA ALA A 337 -0.60 2.11 29.54
C ALA A 337 -1.70 3.11 29.19
N LEU A 338 -1.93 3.31 27.90
CA LEU A 338 -3.02 4.14 27.40
C LEU A 338 -4.37 3.45 27.64
N GLU A 339 -4.38 2.11 27.71
CA GLU A 339 -5.52 1.28 28.15
C GLU A 339 -5.04 -0.07 28.73
N PRO A 340 -5.87 -0.75 29.55
CA PRO A 340 -5.57 -2.10 30.06
C PRO A 340 -5.53 -3.13 28.91
N ASN A 341 -4.63 -4.12 29.01
CA ASN A 341 -4.64 -5.25 28.08
C ASN A 341 -5.95 -6.04 28.25
N GLU A 342 -6.74 -6.24 27.20
CA GLU A 342 -7.90 -7.15 27.27
C GLU A 342 -7.48 -8.58 27.69
N ASP A 343 -6.23 -8.96 27.39
CA ASP A 343 -5.60 -10.23 27.81
C ASP A 343 -5.28 -10.32 29.31
N SER A 344 -5.47 -9.23 30.08
CA SER A 344 -5.27 -9.22 31.54
C SER A 344 -6.52 -9.52 32.34
N ASN A 345 -7.68 -9.66 31.69
CA ASN A 345 -8.91 -10.17 32.31
C ASN A 345 -8.93 -11.70 32.21
N GLY A 346 -8.05 -12.37 32.95
CA GLY A 346 -8.19 -13.79 33.24
C GLY A 346 -9.50 -14.07 34.02
N PRO A 347 -10.11 -15.26 33.86
CA PRO A 347 -11.35 -15.59 34.53
C PRO A 347 -11.10 -15.60 36.05
N TYR A 348 -11.86 -14.79 36.78
CA TYR A 348 -11.99 -14.91 38.23
C TYR A 348 -12.64 -16.24 38.62
#